data_AF-A0A6A5WDI3-F1
#
_entry.id   AF-A0A6A5WDI3-F1
#
_cell.length_a   1.000
_cell.length_b   1.000
_cell.length_c   1.000
_cell.angle_alpha   90.00
_cell.angle_beta   90.00
_cell.angle_gamma   90.00
#
_symmetry.space_group_name_H-M   'P 1'
#
loop_
_entity.id
_entity.type
_entity.pdbx_description
1 polymer ?
#
loop_
_entity_poly.entity_id
_entity_poly.type
_entity_poly.pdbx_seq_one_letter_code
_entity_poly.pdbx_strand_id
1 'polypeptide(L)'
;MFKSYRYSPRFLQEVAGGYQSITYSHNIDANTPLCQWEGAGGKCLDPSCPGQHFRDMGISGDKILVQLGTANPGKTPEEKKEWNDGLRLVLKELRQKNIKDPNGIAQEIAKFRREFLKDDTRVVNL
;
A
#
# COMPACT_ATOMS: atom_id res chain seq x y z
N MET A 1 -4.69 12.47 -0.28
CA MET A 1 -3.88 12.93 0.86
C MET A 1 -3.44 11.79 1.79
N PHE A 2 -4.24 10.75 2.05
CA PHE A 2 -3.86 9.64 2.95
C PHE A 2 -2.86 8.60 2.39
N LYS A 3 -2.70 8.49 1.06
CA LYS A 3 -1.79 7.50 0.45
C LYS A 3 -0.32 7.68 0.85
N SER A 4 0.12 8.92 1.04
CA SER A 4 1.50 9.28 1.40
C SER A 4 1.90 8.83 2.81
N TYR A 5 0.95 8.72 3.74
CA TYR A 5 1.23 8.29 5.11
C TYR A 5 1.81 6.85 5.18
N ARG A 6 1.60 6.04 4.12
CA ARG A 6 2.24 4.73 3.93
C ARG A 6 3.77 4.75 3.92
N TYR A 7 4.37 5.91 3.67
CA TYR A 7 5.82 6.10 3.73
C TYR A 7 6.34 6.41 5.13
N SER A 8 5.45 6.59 6.12
CA SER A 8 5.84 6.84 7.52
C SER A 8 6.64 5.65 8.07
N PRO A 9 7.72 5.89 8.84
CA PRO A 9 8.47 4.82 9.50
C PRO A 9 7.63 4.06 10.53
N ARG A 10 6.57 4.67 11.06
CA ARG A 10 5.66 4.08 12.04
C ARG A 10 4.41 3.45 11.43
N PHE A 11 4.31 3.42 10.10
CA PHE A 11 3.07 3.00 9.43
C PHE A 11 2.60 1.59 9.84
N LEU A 12 3.48 0.59 9.87
CA LEU A 12 3.13 -0.77 10.29
C LEU A 12 2.80 -0.90 11.78
N GLN A 13 3.26 0.05 12.61
CA GLN A 13 3.00 0.06 14.05
C GLN A 13 1.65 0.73 14.36
N GLU A 14 1.34 1.80 13.64
CA GLU A 14 0.16 2.64 13.87
C GLU A 14 -1.08 2.14 13.09
N VAL A 15 -0.88 1.37 12.02
CA VAL A 15 -1.98 0.90 11.16
C VAL A 15 -2.20 -0.61 11.32
N ALA A 16 -3.29 -0.96 11.99
CA ALA A 16 -3.75 -2.35 12.07
C ALA A 16 -4.03 -2.92 10.67
N GLY A 17 -3.45 -4.09 10.37
CA GLY A 17 -3.50 -4.71 9.04
C GLY A 17 -2.46 -4.15 8.06
N GLY A 18 -1.59 -3.22 8.49
CA GLY A 18 -0.47 -2.70 7.72
C GLY A 18 -0.88 -2.06 6.41
N TYR A 19 -0.12 -2.35 5.35
CA TYR A 19 -0.34 -1.79 4.02
C TYR A 19 -1.65 -2.25 3.39
N GLN A 20 -2.18 -3.40 3.83
CA GLN A 20 -3.44 -3.98 3.36
C GLN A 20 -4.65 -3.57 4.22
N SER A 21 -4.47 -2.62 5.14
CA SER A 21 -5.53 -2.14 6.03
C SER A 21 -6.75 -1.61 5.28
N ILE A 22 -7.94 -2.08 5.67
CA ILE A 22 -9.23 -1.59 5.16
C ILE A 22 -9.46 -0.12 5.50
N THR A 23 -8.95 0.35 6.64
CA THR A 23 -9.11 1.73 7.13
C THR A 23 -8.50 2.76 6.17
N TYR A 24 -7.40 2.38 5.50
CA TYR A 24 -6.72 3.23 4.52
C TYR A 24 -6.96 2.75 3.07
N SER A 25 -8.01 1.97 2.86
CA SER A 25 -8.41 1.51 1.54
C SER A 25 -9.11 2.61 0.77
N HIS A 26 -8.91 2.59 -0.55
CA HIS A 26 -9.63 3.44 -1.50
C HIS A 26 -10.64 2.63 -2.31
N ASN A 27 -10.87 1.36 -1.94
CA ASN A 27 -11.85 0.48 -2.59
C ASN A 27 -13.24 0.58 -1.95
N ILE A 28 -13.41 1.36 -0.87
CA ILE A 28 -14.69 1.57 -0.20
C ILE A 28 -15.48 2.60 -1.02
N ASP A 29 -16.61 2.18 -1.57
CA ASP A 29 -17.62 3.05 -2.16
C ASP A 29 -18.58 3.56 -1.08
N ALA A 30 -18.69 4.88 -0.97
CA ALA A 30 -19.57 5.55 -0.01
C ALA A 30 -21.04 5.50 -0.41
N ASN A 31 -21.35 5.25 -1.70
CA ASN A 31 -22.72 5.20 -2.20
C ASN A 31 -23.33 3.79 -2.13
N THR A 32 -22.49 2.77 -1.93
CA THR A 32 -22.93 1.37 -1.85
C THR A 32 -22.98 0.93 -0.39
N PRO A 33 -24.15 0.52 0.14
CA PRO A 33 -24.25 0.06 1.52
C PRO A 33 -23.47 -1.25 1.74
N LEU A 34 -23.05 -1.47 2.98
CA LEU A 34 -22.46 -2.74 3.39
C LEU A 34 -23.45 -3.90 3.18
N CYS A 35 -22.93 -5.07 2.84
CA CYS A 35 -23.70 -6.30 2.84
C CYS A 35 -24.31 -6.50 4.24
N GLN A 36 -25.65 -6.60 4.32
CA GLN A 36 -26.36 -6.67 5.60
C GLN A 36 -25.93 -7.87 6.44
N TRP A 37 -25.68 -9.01 5.80
CA TRP A 37 -25.23 -10.24 6.48
C TRP A 37 -23.84 -10.08 7.09
N GLU A 38 -22.90 -9.49 6.35
CA GLU A 38 -21.56 -9.23 6.88
C GLU A 38 -21.59 -8.13 7.95
N GLY A 39 -22.40 -7.09 7.77
CA GLY A 39 -22.61 -6.04 8.77
C GLY A 39 -23.19 -6.56 10.08
N ALA A 40 -23.97 -7.64 10.04
CA ALA A 40 -24.48 -8.34 11.22
C ALA A 40 -23.47 -9.35 11.83
N GLY A 41 -22.26 -9.45 11.29
CA GLY A 41 -21.22 -10.40 11.74
C GLY A 41 -21.31 -11.80 11.12
N GLY A 42 -22.20 -12.00 10.15
CA GLY A 42 -22.33 -13.24 9.38
C GLY A 42 -21.38 -13.29 8.17
N LYS A 43 -21.54 -14.34 7.35
CA LYS A 43 -20.89 -14.46 6.03
C LYS A 43 -21.95 -14.37 4.96
N CYS A 44 -21.67 -13.64 3.88
CA CYS A 44 -22.53 -13.68 2.71
C CYS A 44 -22.15 -14.84 1.78
N LEU A 45 -23.14 -15.64 1.40
CA LEU A 45 -22.99 -16.77 0.47
C LEU A 45 -23.56 -16.48 -0.92
N ASP A 46 -24.20 -15.32 -1.11
CA ASP A 46 -24.81 -14.91 -2.37
C ASP A 46 -23.73 -14.33 -3.30
N PRO A 47 -23.42 -14.97 -4.44
CA PRO A 47 -22.46 -14.46 -5.41
C PRO A 47 -22.96 -13.22 -6.17
N SER A 48 -24.25 -12.93 -6.14
CA SER A 48 -24.89 -11.78 -6.80
C SER A 48 -25.34 -10.71 -5.82
N CYS A 49 -24.79 -10.71 -4.59
CA CYS A 49 -25.14 -9.73 -3.57
C CYS A 49 -24.81 -8.30 -4.06
N PRO A 50 -25.78 -7.37 -4.02
CA PRO A 50 -25.55 -5.98 -4.45
C PRO A 50 -24.83 -5.13 -3.39
N GLY A 51 -24.62 -5.67 -2.18
CA GLY A 51 -23.97 -4.96 -1.09
C GLY A 51 -22.44 -5.03 -1.18
N GLN A 52 -21.76 -4.06 -0.57
CA GLN A 52 -20.31 -4.06 -0.50
C GLN A 52 -19.80 -5.02 0.57
N HIS A 53 -18.80 -5.84 0.24
CA HIS A 53 -18.23 -6.85 1.13
C HIS A 53 -16.88 -6.45 1.73
N PHE A 54 -16.62 -6.79 3.00
CA PHE A 54 -15.36 -6.43 3.67
C PHE A 54 -14.13 -7.02 2.98
N ARG A 55 -14.26 -8.22 2.39
CA ARG A 55 -13.18 -8.88 1.65
C ARG A 55 -12.72 -8.07 0.43
N ASP A 56 -13.64 -7.33 -0.18
CA ASP A 56 -13.40 -6.54 -1.40
C ASP A 56 -12.97 -5.11 -1.08
N MET A 57 -13.24 -4.65 0.15
CA MET A 57 -12.78 -3.36 0.65
C MET A 57 -11.28 -3.32 0.91
N GLY A 58 -10.60 -4.44 1.13
CA GLY A 58 -9.15 -4.47 1.30
C GLY A 58 -8.41 -4.07 0.01
N ILE A 59 -7.22 -3.46 0.14
CA ILE A 59 -6.33 -3.30 -1.02
C ILE A 59 -5.46 -4.57 -1.13
N SER A 60 -5.44 -5.20 -2.30
CA SER A 60 -4.55 -6.33 -2.55
C SER A 60 -3.08 -5.91 -2.51
N GLY A 61 -2.21 -6.85 -2.14
CA GLY A 61 -0.75 -6.64 -2.11
C GLY A 61 -0.23 -6.06 -3.43
N ASP A 62 -0.60 -6.65 -4.56
CA ASP A 62 -0.16 -6.21 -5.88
C ASP A 62 -0.53 -4.75 -6.17
N LYS A 63 -1.76 -4.33 -5.83
CA LYS A 63 -2.19 -2.94 -6.01
C LYS A 63 -1.36 -1.98 -5.16
N ILE A 64 -0.98 -2.38 -3.95
CA ILE A 64 -0.13 -1.56 -3.07
C ILE A 64 1.28 -1.45 -3.65
N LEU A 65 1.86 -2.56 -4.11
CA LEU A 65 3.19 -2.56 -4.69
C LEU A 65 3.28 -1.70 -5.95
N VAL A 66 2.25 -1.74 -6.79
CA VAL A 66 2.14 -0.84 -7.96
C VAL A 66 2.06 0.62 -7.49
N GLN A 67 1.21 0.93 -6.51
CA GLN A 67 1.09 2.31 -5.99
C GLN A 67 2.41 2.84 -5.42
N LEU A 68 3.13 2.03 -4.63
CA LEU A 68 4.39 2.43 -4.01
C LEU A 68 5.52 2.52 -5.04
N GLY A 69 5.58 1.61 -6.00
CA GLY A 69 6.64 1.56 -7.02
C GLY A 69 6.53 2.65 -8.08
N THR A 70 5.32 3.11 -8.39
CA THR A 70 5.08 4.18 -9.39
C THR A 70 5.22 5.60 -8.84
N ALA A 71 5.20 5.75 -7.52
CA ALA A 71 5.33 7.04 -6.84
C ALA A 71 6.80 7.49 -6.76
N ASN A 72 7.38 7.81 -7.92
CA ASN A 72 8.75 8.30 -8.04
C ASN A 72 8.88 9.72 -7.41
N PRO A 73 9.75 9.91 -6.40
CA PRO A 73 9.93 11.19 -5.73
C PRO A 73 10.93 12.13 -6.44
N GLY A 74 11.64 11.67 -7.48
CA GLY A 74 12.65 12.43 -8.20
C GLY A 74 12.05 13.64 -8.95
N LYS A 75 12.70 14.79 -8.82
CA LYS A 75 12.28 16.06 -9.44
C LYS A 75 12.93 16.23 -10.82
N THR A 76 14.18 15.80 -10.98
CA THR A 76 14.90 15.85 -12.26
C THR A 76 14.81 14.52 -13.04
N PRO A 77 15.07 14.50 -14.36
CA PRO A 77 15.19 13.26 -15.12
C PRO A 77 16.25 12.30 -14.56
N GLU A 78 17.36 12.83 -14.07
CA GLU A 78 18.46 12.08 -13.48
C GLU A 78 18.03 11.42 -12.17
N GLU A 79 17.40 12.17 -11.26
CA GLU A 79 16.87 11.65 -9.99
C GLU A 79 15.78 10.59 -10.24
N LYS A 80 14.92 10.81 -11.24
CA LYS A 80 13.90 9.82 -11.61
C LYS A 80 14.53 8.52 -12.08
N LYS A 81 15.62 8.59 -12.85
CA LYS A 81 16.37 7.42 -13.31
C LYS A 81 17.04 6.71 -12.13
N GLU A 82 17.72 7.45 -11.26
CA GLU A 82 18.36 6.93 -10.05
C GLU A 82 17.35 6.20 -9.14
N TRP A 83 16.17 6.80 -8.94
CA TRP A 83 15.06 6.16 -8.22
C TRP A 83 14.66 4.82 -8.84
N ASN A 84 14.43 4.80 -10.16
CA ASN A 84 13.99 3.59 -10.85
C ASN A 84 15.05 2.48 -10.80
N ASP A 85 16.33 2.85 -10.92
CA ASP A 85 17.44 1.90 -10.86
C ASP A 85 17.62 1.35 -9.44
N GLY A 86 17.56 2.20 -8.41
CA GLY A 86 17.61 1.78 -7.01
C GLY A 86 16.41 0.91 -6.62
N LEU A 87 15.19 1.27 -7.05
CA LEU A 87 14.00 0.47 -6.79
C LEU A 87 14.11 -0.94 -7.40
N ARG A 88 14.68 -1.07 -8.61
CA ARG A 88 14.95 -2.38 -9.23
C ARG A 88 15.90 -3.22 -8.39
N LEU A 89 16.93 -2.61 -7.80
CA LEU A 89 17.87 -3.29 -6.90
C LEU A 89 17.18 -3.79 -5.63
N VAL A 90 16.40 -2.93 -4.97
CA VAL A 90 15.61 -3.31 -3.79
C VAL A 90 14.71 -4.51 -4.11
N LEU A 91 13.93 -4.44 -5.20
CA LEU A 91 13.05 -5.56 -5.59
C LEU A 91 13.82 -6.84 -5.93
N LYS A 92 15.05 -6.74 -6.45
CA LYS A 92 15.91 -7.90 -6.70
C LYS A 92 16.39 -8.53 -5.40
N GLU A 93 16.82 -7.72 -4.43
CA GLU A 93 17.26 -8.21 -3.12
C GLU A 93 16.12 -8.90 -2.35
N LEU A 94 14.91 -8.34 -2.39
CA LEU A 94 13.74 -8.96 -1.75
C LEU A 94 13.43 -10.33 -2.34
N ARG A 95 13.53 -10.48 -3.66
CA ARG A 95 13.40 -11.78 -4.34
C ARG A 95 14.48 -12.76 -3.90
N GLN A 96 15.73 -12.32 -3.79
CA GLN A 96 16.84 -13.16 -3.33
C GLN A 96 16.66 -13.62 -1.88
N LYS A 97 16.10 -12.77 -1.02
CA LYS A 97 15.75 -13.08 0.37
C LYS A 97 14.45 -13.90 0.49
N ASN A 98 13.82 -14.27 -0.64
CA ASN A 98 12.55 -15.01 -0.71
C ASN A 98 11.40 -14.32 0.06
N ILE A 99 11.42 -12.98 0.14
CA ILE A 99 10.36 -12.20 0.76
C ILE A 99 9.20 -12.08 -0.24
N LYS A 100 8.08 -12.72 0.09
CA LYS A 100 6.86 -12.74 -0.74
C LYS A 100 5.68 -11.99 -0.10
N ASP A 101 5.80 -11.65 1.19
CA ASP A 101 4.75 -10.95 1.91
C ASP A 101 4.62 -9.49 1.42
N PRO A 102 3.42 -9.05 1.01
CA PRO A 102 3.22 -7.69 0.52
C PRO A 102 3.57 -6.60 1.54
N ASN A 103 3.35 -6.82 2.84
CA ASN A 103 3.68 -5.82 3.86
C ASN A 103 5.20 -5.65 3.98
N GLY A 104 5.96 -6.75 3.99
CA GLY A 104 7.42 -6.72 4.01
C GLY A 104 8.01 -6.05 2.77
N ILE A 105 7.48 -6.35 1.58
CA ILE A 105 7.92 -5.69 0.34
C ILE A 105 7.59 -4.18 0.38
N ALA A 106 6.37 -3.83 0.78
CA ALA A 106 5.94 -2.43 0.88
C ALA A 106 6.76 -1.63 1.90
N GLN A 107 7.12 -2.24 3.03
CA GLN A 107 7.97 -1.63 4.06
C GLN A 107 9.35 -1.27 3.51
N GLU A 108 9.96 -2.18 2.74
CA GLU A 108 11.29 -1.98 2.18
C GLU A 108 11.28 -0.93 1.05
N ILE A 109 10.23 -0.86 0.23
CA ILE A 109 10.04 0.23 -0.73
C ILE A 109 9.87 1.57 0.00
N ALA A 110 9.08 1.60 1.08
CA ALA A 110 8.88 2.82 1.87
C ALA A 110 10.17 3.29 2.55
N LYS A 111 10.97 2.36 3.06
CA LYS A 111 12.30 2.62 3.62
C LYS A 111 13.25 3.19 2.57
N PHE A 112 13.37 2.54 1.42
CA PHE A 112 14.17 3.03 0.30
C PHE A 112 13.79 4.46 -0.12
N ARG A 113 12.48 4.78 -0.14
CA ARG A 113 12.02 6.15 -0.41
C ARG A 113 12.57 7.18 0.58
N ARG A 114 12.55 6.87 1.87
CA ARG A 114 13.05 7.78 2.91
C ARG A 114 14.57 7.98 2.80
N GLU A 115 15.30 6.90 2.56
CA GLU A 115 16.76 6.92 2.35
C GLU A 115 17.12 7.74 1.10
N PHE A 116 16.40 7.54 -0.01
CA PHE A 116 16.58 8.32 -1.24
C PHE A 116 16.37 9.83 -1.01
N LEU A 117 15.32 10.19 -0.26
CA LEU A 117 15.01 11.58 0.08
C LEU A 117 15.90 12.15 1.19
N LYS A 118 16.69 11.31 1.87
CA LYS A 118 17.50 11.65 3.05
C LYS A 118 16.69 12.30 4.17
N ASP A 119 15.42 11.91 4.28
CA ASP A 119 14.48 12.46 5.27
C ASP A 119 13.48 11.37 5.70
N ASP A 120 13.64 10.89 6.93
CA ASP A 120 12.81 9.83 7.50
C ASP A 120 11.40 10.28 7.88
N THR A 121 11.18 11.59 8.02
CA THR A 121 9.88 12.15 8.41
C THR A 121 9.04 12.52 7.20
N ARG A 122 9.65 12.61 6.01
CA ARG A 122 9.00 13.07 4.79
C ARG A 122 8.08 12.03 4.17
N VAL A 123 6.80 12.17 4.48
CA VAL A 123 5.73 11.35 3.89
C VAL A 123 5.17 11.91 2.58
N VAL A 124 5.21 13.24 2.38
CA VAL A 124 4.64 13.90 1.18
C VAL A 124 5.68 14.23 0.12
N ASN A 125 5.27 14.15 -1.15
CA ASN A 125 6.01 14.66 -2.30
C ASN A 125 5.59 16.12 -2.54
N LEU A 126 6.08 17.06 -1.72
CA LEU A 126 5.97 18.52 -1.96
C LEU A 126 7.36 19.09 -2.29
#